data_AF-A0A7V8XNX5-F1
#
_entry.id   AF-A0A7V8XNX5-F1
#
_cell.length_a   1.000
_cell.length_b   1.000
_cell.length_c   1.000
_cell.angle_alpha   90.00
_cell.angle_beta   90.00
_cell.angle_gamma   90.00
#
_symmetry.space_group_name_H-M   'P 1'
#
loop_
_entity.id
_entity.type
_entity.pdbx_description
1 polymer ?
#
loop_
_entity_poly.entity_id
_entity_poly.type
_entity_poly.pdbx_seq_one_letter_code
_entity_poly.pdbx_strand_id
1 'polypeptide(L)' 'QRLMDELSGTENRISVARGRYNERIQEYNTTRRRFPSNMTAKIFGFGEYPYFEAPKDAQQAPKVNFGNR' A
#
# COMPACT_ATOMS: atom_id res chain seq x y z
N GLN A 1 -10.32 22.75 -14.08
CA GLN A 1 -8.98 22.23 -13.68
C GLN A 1 -8.92 21.77 -12.22
N ARG A 2 -9.27 22.61 -11.22
CA ARG A 2 -9.10 22.32 -9.77
C ARG A 2 -9.46 20.90 -9.29
N LEU A 3 -10.59 20.35 -9.72
CA LEU A 3 -11.03 19.00 -9.29
C LEU A 3 -10.15 17.89 -9.85
N MET A 4 -9.65 18.03 -11.08
CA MET A 4 -8.69 17.09 -11.65
C MET A 4 -7.34 17.17 -10.93
N ASP A 5 -6.92 18.37 -10.52
CA ASP A 5 -5.70 18.58 -9.73
C ASP A 5 -5.83 17.97 -8.33
N GLU A 6 -6.99 18.10 -7.68
CA GLU A 6 -7.29 17.49 -6.38
C GLU A 6 -7.37 15.95 -6.46
N LEU A 7 -7.94 15.40 -7.54
CA LEU A 7 -7.97 13.96 -7.80
C LEU A 7 -6.56 13.40 -7.99
N SER A 8 -5.77 14.02 -8.86
CA SER A 8 -4.36 13.65 -9.07
C SER A 8 -3.54 13.71 -7.78
N GLY A 9 -3.76 14.76 -6.96
CA GLY A 9 -3.16 14.88 -5.64
C GLY A 9 -3.57 13.76 -4.68
N THR A 10 -4.80 13.28 -4.77
CA THR A 10 -5.32 12.17 -3.96
C THR A 10 -4.75 10.83 -4.41
N GLU A 11 -4.70 10.57 -5.73
CA GLU A 11 -4.08 9.38 -6.30
C GLU A 11 -2.59 9.27 -5.94
N ASN A 12 -1.86 10.38 -5.99
CA ASN A 12 -0.45 10.41 -5.57
C ASN A 12 -0.30 10.04 -4.09
N ARG A 13 -1.13 10.59 -3.20
CA ARG A 13 -1.11 10.25 -1.75
C ARG A 13 -1.41 8.77 -1.52
N ILE A 14 -2.38 8.20 -2.22
CA ILE A 14 -2.71 6.77 -2.13
C ILE A 14 -1.52 5.92 -2.57
N SER A 15 -0.86 6.28 -3.67
CA SER A 15 0.33 5.60 -4.17
C SER A 15 1.47 5.62 -3.16
N VAL A 16 1.77 6.79 -2.58
CA VAL A 16 2.81 6.94 -1.55
C VAL A 16 2.47 6.15 -0.28
N ALA A 17 1.21 6.19 0.17
CA ALA A 17 0.78 5.44 1.35
C ALA A 17 0.92 3.92 1.14
N ARG A 18 0.56 3.43 -0.05
CA ARG A 18 0.75 2.02 -0.43
C ARG A 18 2.22 1.63 -0.41
N GLY A 19 3.09 2.46 -1.00
CA GLY A 19 4.54 2.22 -1.00
C GLY A 19 5.08 2.11 0.43
N ARG A 20 4.75 3.06 1.30
CA ARG A 20 5.16 3.06 2.71
C ARG A 20 4.65 1.84 3.48
N TYR A 21 3.40 1.43 3.25
CA TYR A 21 2.86 0.22 3.86
C TYR A 21 3.67 -1.01 3.44
N ASN A 22 3.89 -1.20 2.14
CA ASN A 22 4.64 -2.33 1.61
C ASN A 22 6.09 -2.36 2.08
N GLU A 23 6.74 -1.19 2.18
CA GLU A 23 8.10 -1.06 2.72
C GLU A 23 8.19 -1.57 4.17
N ARG A 24 7.22 -1.20 5.02
CA ARG A 24 7.17 -1.69 6.41
C ARG A 24 6.92 -3.19 6.49
N ILE A 25 6.05 -3.72 5.65
CA ILE A 25 5.82 -5.17 5.56
C ILE A 25 7.10 -5.89 5.08
N GLN A 26 7.81 -5.32 4.12
CA GLN A 26 9.08 -5.86 3.63
C GLN A 26 10.14 -5.88 4.74
N GLU A 27 10.30 -4.77 5.47
CA GLU A 27 11.25 -4.65 6.58
C GLU A 27 10.94 -5.70 7.67
N TYR A 28 9.66 -5.84 8.03
CA TYR A 28 9.20 -6.82 9.00
C TYR A 28 9.49 -8.25 8.53
N ASN A 29 9.03 -8.62 7.33
CA ASN A 29 9.20 -9.98 6.80
C ASN A 29 10.69 -10.32 6.63
N THR A 30 11.52 -9.36 6.22
CA THR A 30 12.96 -9.52 6.09
C THR A 30 13.61 -9.73 7.46
N THR A 31 13.25 -8.90 8.44
CA THR A 31 13.78 -9.00 9.81
C THR A 31 13.37 -10.32 10.45
N ARG A 32 12.12 -10.73 10.30
CA ARG A 32 11.60 -12.00 10.81
C ARG A 32 12.32 -13.22 10.24
N ARG A 33 12.84 -13.14 9.01
CA ARG A 33 13.57 -14.24 8.35
C ARG A 33 15.05 -14.32 8.76
N ARG A 34 15.61 -13.28 9.39
CA ARG A 34 17.02 -13.23 9.82
C ARG A 34 17.20 -13.80 11.23
N PHE A 35 18.37 -14.38 11.50
CA PHE A 35 18.77 -14.77 12.86
C PHE A 35 19.07 -13.51 13.71
N PRO A 36 18.67 -13.45 14.99
CA PRO A 36 17.96 -14.47 15.78
C PRO A 36 16.43 -14.41 15.67
N SER A 37 15.88 -13.40 15.00
CA SER A 37 14.44 -13.12 14.91
C SER A 37 13.62 -14.27 14.32
N ASN A 38 14.17 -15.09 13.42
CA ASN A 38 13.49 -16.26 12.86
C ASN A 38 13.23 -17.38 13.88
N MET A 39 14.04 -17.47 14.93
CA MET A 39 13.85 -18.43 16.02
C MET A 39 12.77 -17.96 16.97
N THR A 40 12.86 -16.71 17.43
CA THR A 40 11.84 -16.13 18.30
C THR A 40 10.49 -16.06 17.59
N ALA A 41 10.47 -15.76 16.28
CA ALA A 41 9.25 -15.82 15.48
C ALA A 41 8.62 -17.21 15.44
N LYS A 42 9.41 -18.28 15.35
CA LYS A 42 8.88 -19.66 15.40
C LYS A 42 8.38 -20.03 16.80
N ILE A 43 9.08 -19.61 17.85
CA ILE A 43 8.73 -19.90 19.25
C ILE A 43 7.43 -19.19 19.65
N PHE A 44 7.28 -17.92 19.26
CA PHE A 44 6.13 -17.09 19.61
C PHE A 44 5.03 -17.03 18.52
N GLY A 45 5.21 -17.73 17.40
CA GLY A 45 4.21 -17.81 16.33
C GLY A 45 4.04 -16.55 15.48
N PHE A 46 5.08 -15.70 15.36
CA PHE A 46 5.03 -14.53 14.48
C PHE A 46 5.09 -14.96 13.00
N GLY A 47 4.02 -14.68 12.25
CA GLY A 47 3.84 -15.05 10.84
C GLY A 47 4.25 -13.97 9.83
N GLU A 48 4.00 -14.21 8.54
CA GLU A 48 4.15 -13.20 7.47
C GLU A 48 2.96 -12.27 7.42
N TYR A 49 3.23 -10.99 7.21
CA TYR A 49 2.20 -10.05 6.80
C TYR A 49 2.18 -9.96 5.27
N PRO A 50 0.97 -9.96 4.65
CA PRO A 50 0.84 -9.81 3.22
C PRO A 50 1.14 -8.36 2.79
N TYR A 51 1.65 -8.21 1.56
CA TYR A 51 1.75 -6.90 0.93
C TYR A 51 0.36 -6.39 0.54
N PHE A 52 0.21 -5.06 0.50
CA PHE A 52 -0.95 -4.44 -0.09
C PHE A 52 -0.78 -4.37 -1.61
N GLU A 53 -1.69 -5.03 -2.32
CA GLU A 53 -1.81 -4.95 -3.77
C GLU A 53 -3.06 -4.18 -4.14
N ALA A 54 -2.94 -3.25 -5.09
CA ALA A 54 -4.12 -2.58 -5.63
C ALA A 54 -4.95 -3.56 -6.44
N PRO A 55 -6.27 -3.61 -6.28
CA PRO A 55 -7.12 -4.30 -7.24
C PRO A 55 -6.95 -3.64 -8.61
N LYS A 56 -7.01 -4.45 -9.68
CA LYS A 56 -6.85 -3.97 -11.07
C LYS A 56 -7.83 -2.84 -11.41
N ASP A 57 -9.01 -2.88 -10.81
CA ASP A 57 -10.07 -1.89 -11.01
C ASP A 57 -9.71 -0.52 -10.40
N ALA A 58 -8.84 -0.48 -9.40
CA ALA A 58 -8.36 0.77 -8.79
C ALA A 58 -7.30 1.50 -9.63
N GLN A 59 -6.89 0.94 -10.78
CA GLN A 59 -6.03 1.64 -11.75
C GLN A 59 -6.83 2.51 -12.72
N GLN A 60 -8.16 2.34 -12.79
CA GLN A 60 -9.00 3.17 -13.63
C GLN A 60 -9.35 4.46 -12.89
N ALA A 61 -8.86 5.59 -13.40
CA ALA A 61 -9.25 6.90 -12.92
C ALA A 61 -10.80 7.05 -13.02
N PRO A 62 -11.46 7.61 -11.99
CA PRO A 62 -12.91 7.77 -12.01
C PRO A 62 -13.33 8.69 -13.16
N LYS A 63 -14.32 8.26 -13.95
CA LYS A 63 -14.93 9.10 -15.00
C LYS A 63 -15.82 10.14 -14.33
N VAL A 64 -15.27 11.32 -14.02
CA VAL A 64 -16.04 12.40 -13.42
C VAL A 64 -16.78 13.18 -14.51
N ASN A 65 -18.11 13.13 -14.47
CA ASN A 65 -18.96 13.89 -15.39
C ASN A 65 -19.39 15.19 -14.71
N PHE A 66 -18.70 16.29 -15.02
CA PHE A 66 -19.07 17.63 -14.58
C PHE A 66 -20.19 18.14 -15.49
N GLY A 67 -21.43 17.75 -15.20
CA GLY A 67 -22.58 18.22 -15.95
C GLY A 67 -22.59 19.74 -16.03
N ASN A 68 -22.42 20.29 -17.24
CA ASN A 68 -22.60 21.71 -17.51
C ASN A 68 -24.07 22.08 -17.23
N ARG A 69 -24.30 22.80 -16.14
CA ARG A 69 -25.35 23.81 -16.01
C ARG A 69 -24.77 25.03 -15.33
#